data_AF-A0A1Q9NB58-F1
#
_entry.id   AF-A0A1Q9NB58-F1
#
_cell.length_a   1.000
_cell.length_b   1.000
_cell.length_c   1.000
_cell.angle_alpha   90.00
_cell.angle_beta   90.00
_cell.angle_gamma   90.00
#
_symmetry.space_group_name_H-M   'P 1'
#
loop_
_entity.id
_entity.type
_entity.pdbx_description
1 polymer ?
#
loop_
_entity_poly.entity_id
_entity_poly.type
_entity_poly.pdbx_seq_one_letter_code
_entity_poly.pdbx_strand_id
1 'polypeptide(L)'
;MKNAYIDTNIVVSSIKPDDIFYSDSKKLLSNSIVNCLSSTLLLVELKAVLTKQVDNIEKNLSREIKNLIKDFTLEEKTEVFFNYVMEKIYLEILEVPTIERLDIPSYNGSIYTPYAISLKISAFTQLKTLDNLHISHIMQINHILNKKIDYFVTTDKMIQKNKMKINELLSIIVITPNKLIELETT
;
A
#
# COMPACT_ATOMS: atom_id res chain seq x y z
N MET A 1 -12.06 -8.23 -14.75
CA MET A 1 -11.90 -6.96 -14.00
C MET A 1 -10.42 -6.67 -13.89
N LYS A 2 -9.99 -5.41 -14.07
CA LYS A 2 -8.57 -5.04 -13.97
C LYS A 2 -8.09 -5.10 -12.52
N ASN A 3 -6.79 -5.30 -12.33
CA ASN A 3 -6.17 -5.39 -11.01
C ASN A 3 -5.38 -4.11 -10.71
N ALA A 4 -5.60 -3.54 -9.53
CA ALA A 4 -4.93 -2.35 -9.04
C ALA A 4 -4.15 -2.67 -7.78
N TYR A 5 -2.83 -2.50 -7.83
CA TYR A 5 -2.00 -2.55 -6.63
C TYR A 5 -2.14 -1.23 -5.87
N ILE A 6 -2.53 -1.30 -4.60
CA ILE A 6 -2.85 -0.18 -3.74
C ILE A 6 -1.69 0.08 -2.78
N ASP A 7 -1.13 1.29 -2.85
CA ASP A 7 -0.17 1.82 -1.88
C ASP A 7 -0.86 2.11 -0.52
N THR A 8 -0.11 2.02 0.57
CA THR A 8 -0.57 2.36 1.92
C THR A 8 -1.15 3.78 1.98
N ASN A 9 -0.58 4.74 1.25
CA ASN A 9 -1.09 6.12 1.29
C ASN A 9 -2.54 6.24 0.80
N ILE A 10 -3.02 5.35 -0.08
CA ILE A 10 -4.40 5.32 -0.55
C ILE A 10 -5.34 4.88 0.57
N VAL A 11 -4.98 3.82 1.31
CA VAL A 11 -5.76 3.37 2.46
C VAL A 11 -5.80 4.46 3.53
N VAL A 12 -4.67 5.10 3.81
CA VAL A 12 -4.59 6.22 4.77
C VAL A 12 -5.46 7.40 4.32
N SER A 13 -5.42 7.78 3.04
CA SER A 13 -6.28 8.86 2.53
C SER A 13 -7.75 8.49 2.64
N SER A 14 -8.15 7.22 2.48
CA SER A 14 -9.56 6.79 2.59
C SER A 14 -10.20 6.96 3.98
N ILE A 15 -9.38 7.20 5.01
CA ILE A 15 -9.81 7.38 6.41
C ILE A 15 -9.52 8.77 6.97
N LYS A 16 -8.97 9.69 6.16
CA LYS A 16 -8.65 11.07 6.55
C LYS A 16 -9.54 12.06 5.79
N PRO A 17 -10.66 12.54 6.37
CA PRO A 17 -11.60 13.42 5.66
C PRO A 17 -10.99 14.70 5.07
N ASP A 18 -9.92 15.22 5.69
CA ASP A 18 -9.23 16.43 5.23
C ASP A 18 -8.22 16.18 4.09
N ASP A 19 -7.99 14.92 3.71
CA ASP A 19 -7.13 14.57 2.58
C ASP A 19 -7.85 14.87 1.26
N ILE A 20 -7.18 15.54 0.32
CA ILE A 20 -7.75 15.89 -0.99
C ILE A 20 -8.19 14.67 -1.81
N PHE A 21 -7.63 13.49 -1.52
CA PHE A 21 -7.99 12.22 -2.17
C PHE A 21 -8.93 11.37 -1.31
N TYR A 22 -9.48 11.88 -0.21
CA TYR A 22 -10.36 11.14 0.70
C TYR A 22 -11.52 10.46 -0.01
N SER A 23 -12.30 11.24 -0.76
CA SER A 23 -13.53 10.75 -1.41
C SER A 23 -13.21 9.67 -2.45
N ASP A 24 -12.19 9.91 -3.27
CA ASP A 24 -11.78 8.99 -4.34
C ASP A 24 -11.18 7.70 -3.76
N SER A 25 -10.24 7.79 -2.81
CA SER A 25 -9.66 6.61 -2.17
C SER A 25 -10.71 5.77 -1.44
N LYS A 26 -11.66 6.42 -0.75
CA LYS A 26 -12.78 5.73 -0.10
C LYS A 26 -13.67 5.03 -1.11
N LYS A 27 -14.05 5.71 -2.20
CA LYS A 27 -14.86 5.13 -3.27
C LYS A 27 -14.16 3.96 -3.96
N LEU A 28 -12.86 4.06 -4.21
CA LEU A 28 -12.04 3.01 -4.81
C LEU A 28 -11.98 1.77 -3.92
N LEU A 29 -11.84 1.94 -2.61
CA LEU A 29 -11.74 0.84 -1.65
C LEU A 29 -13.08 0.30 -1.15
N SER A 30 -14.18 1.02 -1.35
CA SER A 30 -15.52 0.56 -0.96
C SER A 30 -16.28 -0.15 -2.09
N ASN A 31 -15.85 0.02 -3.34
CA ASN A 31 -16.57 -0.44 -4.52
C ASN A 31 -15.71 -1.38 -5.36
N SER A 32 -16.35 -2.32 -6.05
CA SER A 32 -15.70 -3.26 -6.97
C SER A 32 -15.48 -2.68 -8.38
N ILE A 33 -14.97 -1.44 -8.48
CA ILE A 33 -14.67 -0.83 -9.80
C ILE A 33 -13.47 -1.56 -10.44
N VAL A 34 -12.49 -1.92 -9.60
CA VAL A 34 -11.33 -2.75 -9.95
C VAL A 34 -11.08 -3.74 -8.82
N ASN A 35 -10.28 -4.78 -9.08
CA ASN A 35 -9.76 -5.63 -8.02
C ASN A 35 -8.62 -4.89 -7.31
N CYS A 36 -8.87 -4.43 -6.08
CA CYS A 36 -7.86 -3.80 -5.25
C CYS A 36 -7.00 -4.88 -4.56
N LEU A 37 -5.69 -4.82 -4.78
CA LEU A 37 -4.70 -5.75 -4.27
C LEU A 37 -3.60 -4.99 -3.54
N SER A 38 -2.98 -5.57 -2.52
CA SER A 38 -1.71 -5.07 -2.00
C SER A 38 -0.86 -6.21 -1.46
N SER A 39 0.29 -5.92 -0.88
CA SER A 39 1.12 -6.91 -0.18
C SER A 39 1.07 -6.78 1.33
N THR A 40 1.66 -7.74 2.03
CA THR A 40 1.77 -7.69 3.50
C THR A 40 2.52 -6.46 4.01
N LEU A 41 3.36 -5.84 3.17
CA LEU A 41 4.01 -4.56 3.46
C LEU A 41 3.00 -3.48 3.85
N LEU A 42 1.86 -3.42 3.16
CA LEU A 42 0.80 -2.45 3.46
C LEU A 42 0.29 -2.60 4.90
N LEU A 43 0.17 -3.83 5.39
CA LEU A 43 -0.30 -4.08 6.77
C LEU A 43 0.67 -3.50 7.80
N VAL A 44 1.97 -3.68 7.57
CA VAL A 44 3.03 -3.17 8.45
C VAL A 44 3.04 -1.64 8.42
N GLU A 45 3.02 -1.05 7.23
CA GLU A 45 3.05 0.40 7.09
C GLU A 45 1.78 1.06 7.63
N LEU A 46 0.60 0.48 7.33
CA LEU A 46 -0.68 0.99 7.82
C LEU A 46 -0.71 0.97 9.35
N LYS A 47 -0.33 -0.15 9.98
CA LYS A 47 -0.27 -0.25 11.44
C LYS A 47 0.68 0.79 12.03
N ALA A 48 1.88 0.96 11.45
CA ALA A 48 2.84 1.96 11.89
C ALA A 48 2.32 3.41 11.72
N VAL A 49 1.58 3.70 10.65
CA VAL A 49 0.94 5.01 10.44
C VAL A 49 -0.17 5.24 11.44
N LEU A 50 -1.03 4.24 11.68
CA LEU A 50 -2.13 4.36 12.64
C LEU A 50 -1.60 4.61 14.05
N THR A 51 -0.58 3.88 14.50
CA THR A 51 0.05 4.11 15.81
C THR A 51 0.49 5.57 15.98
N LYS A 52 1.11 6.16 14.96
CA LYS A 52 1.55 7.57 14.99
C LYS A 52 0.39 8.57 14.97
N GLN A 53 -0.80 8.13 14.57
CA GLN A 53 -1.98 8.98 14.38
C GLN A 53 -3.07 8.73 15.42
N VAL A 54 -2.89 7.81 16.37
CA VAL A 54 -3.89 7.45 17.40
C VAL A 54 -4.48 8.70 18.06
N ASP A 55 -3.64 9.61 18.55
CA ASP A 55 -4.11 10.83 19.23
C ASP A 55 -4.95 11.74 18.32
N ASN A 56 -4.61 11.81 17.04
CA ASN A 56 -5.36 12.62 16.07
C ASN A 56 -6.68 11.97 15.68
N ILE A 57 -6.69 10.64 15.54
CA ILE A 57 -7.90 9.87 15.31
C ILE A 57 -8.84 10.06 16.51
N GLU A 58 -8.32 9.87 17.72
CA GLU A 58 -9.09 10.01 18.95
C GLU A 58 -9.76 11.37 19.08
N LYS A 59 -9.07 12.47 18.78
CA LYS A 59 -9.67 13.81 18.84
C LYS A 59 -10.99 13.92 18.06
N ASN A 60 -11.09 13.23 16.94
CA ASN A 60 -12.25 13.25 16.04
C ASN A 60 -13.33 12.22 16.39
N LEU A 61 -13.11 11.33 17.37
CA LEU A 61 -14.11 10.35 17.78
C LEU A 61 -15.24 10.99 18.61
N SER A 62 -16.42 10.36 18.56
CA SER A 62 -17.53 10.69 19.45
C SER A 62 -17.14 10.44 20.91
N ARG A 63 -17.83 11.12 21.84
CA ARG A 63 -17.59 10.94 23.29
C ARG A 63 -17.79 9.50 23.73
N GLU A 64 -18.77 8.81 23.15
CA GLU A 64 -19.08 7.40 23.44
C GLU A 64 -17.90 6.50 23.10
N ILE A 65 -17.33 6.61 21.89
CA ILE A 65 -16.20 5.79 21.47
C ILE A 65 -14.96 6.13 22.30
N LYS A 66 -14.70 7.42 22.56
CA LYS A 66 -13.59 7.84 23.45
C LYS A 66 -13.67 7.18 24.81
N ASN A 67 -14.87 7.12 25.40
CA ASN A 67 -15.07 6.50 26.71
C ASN A 67 -14.87 4.98 26.68
N LEU A 68 -15.22 4.30 25.57
CA LEU A 68 -15.01 2.86 25.41
C LEU A 68 -13.53 2.48 25.38
N ILE A 69 -12.69 3.31 24.76
CA ILE A 69 -11.25 3.03 24.58
C ILE A 69 -10.35 3.80 25.54
N LYS A 70 -10.92 4.52 26.52
CA LYS A 70 -10.16 5.45 27.39
C LYS A 70 -9.04 4.75 28.17
N ASP A 71 -9.28 3.50 28.59
CA ASP A 71 -8.38 2.70 29.42
C ASP A 71 -7.47 1.80 28.57
N PHE A 72 -7.60 1.83 27.25
CA PHE A 72 -6.79 1.02 26.35
C PHE A 72 -5.38 1.60 26.24
N THR A 73 -4.40 0.72 26.19
CA THR A 73 -3.02 1.03 25.82
C THR A 73 -2.94 1.52 24.37
N LEU A 74 -1.80 2.14 24.01
CA LEU A 74 -1.55 2.56 22.62
C LEU A 74 -1.62 1.39 21.64
N GLU A 75 -1.15 0.21 22.05
CA GLU A 75 -1.19 -1.01 21.25
C GLU A 75 -2.63 -1.46 21.00
N GLU A 76 -3.45 -1.56 22.05
CA GLU A 76 -4.87 -1.95 21.95
C GLU A 76 -5.67 -0.95 21.09
N LYS A 77 -5.44 0.35 21.27
CA LYS A 77 -6.07 1.40 20.44
C LYS A 77 -5.68 1.27 18.97
N THR A 78 -4.39 1.07 18.70
CA THR A 78 -3.88 0.83 17.35
C THR A 78 -4.55 -0.39 16.74
N GLU A 79 -4.66 -1.48 17.49
CA GLU A 79 -5.26 -2.73 17.03
C GLU A 79 -6.74 -2.57 16.70
N VAL A 80 -7.51 -1.89 17.54
CA VAL A 80 -8.92 -1.55 17.27
C VAL A 80 -9.05 -0.76 15.97
N PHE A 81 -8.26 0.31 15.81
CA PHE A 81 -8.34 1.13 14.60
C PHE A 81 -7.88 0.37 13.36
N PHE A 82 -6.82 -0.43 13.47
CA PHE A 82 -6.33 -1.26 12.37
C PHE A 82 -7.41 -2.24 11.91
N ASN A 83 -8.01 -3.00 12.84
CA ASN A 83 -9.08 -3.95 12.51
C ASN A 83 -10.31 -3.26 11.94
N TYR A 84 -10.71 -2.11 12.50
CA TYR A 84 -11.81 -1.32 11.95
C TYR A 84 -11.55 -0.89 10.50
N VAL A 85 -10.34 -0.43 10.19
CA VAL A 85 -9.98 -0.04 8.81
C VAL A 85 -10.00 -1.25 7.88
N MET A 86 -9.39 -2.37 8.29
CA MET A 86 -9.33 -3.59 7.48
C MET A 86 -10.72 -4.19 7.20
N GLU A 87 -11.66 -4.09 8.14
CA GLU A 87 -13.05 -4.54 7.95
C GLU A 87 -13.85 -3.64 6.98
N LYS A 88 -13.44 -2.40 6.76
CA LYS A 88 -14.17 -1.41 5.95
C LYS A 88 -13.69 -1.32 4.51
N ILE A 89 -12.54 -1.90 4.19
CA ILE A 89 -11.94 -1.83 2.85
C ILE A 89 -12.08 -3.16 2.10
N TYR A 90 -12.35 -3.07 0.80
CA TYR A 90 -12.28 -4.21 -0.10
C TYR A 90 -10.88 -4.26 -0.72
N LEU A 91 -9.98 -4.99 -0.06
CA LEU A 91 -8.57 -5.12 -0.43
C LEU A 91 -8.11 -6.56 -0.21
N GLU A 92 -7.62 -7.22 -1.25
CA GLU A 92 -7.00 -8.54 -1.13
C GLU A 92 -5.49 -8.39 -0.89
N ILE A 93 -4.99 -9.02 0.17
CA ILE A 93 -3.57 -8.99 0.55
C ILE A 93 -2.89 -10.24 0.01
N LEU A 94 -1.86 -10.04 -0.81
CA LEU A 94 -1.09 -11.10 -1.44
C LEU A 94 0.34 -11.13 -0.91
N GLU A 95 0.87 -12.33 -0.71
CA GLU A 95 2.27 -12.53 -0.35
C GLU A 95 2.90 -13.60 -1.24
N VAL A 96 4.16 -13.40 -1.59
CA VAL A 96 4.94 -14.36 -2.37
C VAL A 96 6.19 -14.73 -1.57
N PRO A 97 6.10 -15.72 -0.66
CA PRO A 97 7.17 -16.07 0.25
C PRO A 97 8.27 -16.82 -0.50
N THR A 98 9.13 -16.08 -1.17
CA THR A 98 10.25 -16.64 -1.94
C THR A 98 11.58 -16.12 -1.42
N ILE A 99 12.63 -16.91 -1.67
CA ILE A 99 13.99 -16.67 -1.21
C ILE A 99 14.91 -16.72 -2.43
N GLU A 100 15.83 -15.77 -2.50
CA GLU A 100 16.87 -15.64 -3.52
C GLU A 100 18.25 -15.76 -2.89
N ARG A 101 19.22 -16.26 -3.66
CA ARG A 101 20.63 -16.18 -3.26
C ARG A 101 21.17 -14.79 -3.63
N LEU A 102 21.74 -14.11 -2.64
CA LEU A 102 22.44 -12.86 -2.84
C LEU A 102 23.94 -13.09 -2.67
N ASP A 103 24.69 -12.73 -3.71
CA ASP A 103 26.15 -12.84 -3.74
C ASP A 103 26.74 -11.44 -3.90
N ILE A 104 27.19 -10.87 -2.78
CA ILE A 104 27.91 -9.59 -2.71
C ILE A 104 29.18 -9.77 -1.85
N PRO A 105 30.24 -8.97 -2.02
CA PRO A 105 31.56 -9.23 -1.43
C PRO A 105 31.59 -9.52 0.08
N SER A 106 30.63 -8.98 0.85
CA SER A 106 30.52 -9.15 2.31
C SER A 106 29.35 -10.04 2.76
N TYR A 107 28.57 -10.58 1.83
CA TYR A 107 27.41 -11.41 2.13
C TYR A 107 27.16 -12.42 1.02
N ASN A 108 27.26 -13.70 1.35
CA ASN A 108 26.92 -14.82 0.48
C ASN A 108 25.89 -15.68 1.21
N GLY A 109 24.62 -15.45 0.92
CA GLY A 109 23.53 -16.05 1.67
C GLY A 109 22.17 -15.90 1.01
N SER A 110 21.16 -16.41 1.70
CA SER A 110 19.77 -16.39 1.27
C SER A 110 19.03 -15.19 1.86
N ILE A 111 18.32 -14.45 1.02
CA ILE A 111 17.50 -13.30 1.41
C ILE A 111 16.10 -13.44 0.81
N TYR A 112 15.08 -12.86 1.45
CA TYR A 112 13.76 -12.80 0.84
C TYR A 112 13.78 -12.03 -0.48
N THR A 113 13.13 -12.60 -1.49
CA THR A 113 13.07 -12.07 -2.85
C THR A 113 12.66 -10.60 -2.93
N PRO A 114 11.67 -10.10 -2.14
CA PRO A 114 11.33 -8.69 -2.15
C PRO A 114 12.54 -7.76 -1.96
N TYR A 115 13.44 -8.10 -1.03
CA TYR A 115 14.65 -7.33 -0.76
C TYR A 115 15.69 -7.47 -1.87
N ALA A 116 15.90 -8.68 -2.41
CA ALA A 116 16.84 -8.90 -3.50
C ALA A 116 16.48 -8.08 -4.74
N ILE A 117 15.20 -8.09 -5.14
CA ILE A 117 14.71 -7.27 -6.25
C ILE A 117 14.83 -5.78 -5.94
N SER A 118 14.43 -5.34 -4.74
CA SER A 118 14.52 -3.94 -4.32
C SER A 118 15.95 -3.40 -4.41
N LEU A 119 16.95 -4.18 -4.00
CA LEU A 119 18.36 -3.83 -4.13
C LEU A 119 18.75 -3.62 -5.60
N LYS A 120 18.36 -4.55 -6.49
CA LYS A 120 18.68 -4.51 -7.93
C LYS A 120 18.08 -3.29 -8.63
N ILE A 121 16.85 -2.90 -8.28
CA ILE A 121 16.14 -1.80 -8.96
C ILE A 121 16.41 -0.42 -8.36
N SER A 122 16.96 -0.35 -7.15
CA SER A 122 17.10 0.89 -6.36
C SER A 122 17.81 2.03 -7.11
N ALA A 123 18.90 1.73 -7.81
CA ALA A 123 19.65 2.73 -8.58
C ALA A 123 18.86 3.26 -9.79
N PHE A 124 18.03 2.40 -10.39
CA PHE A 124 17.21 2.75 -11.55
C PHE A 124 16.01 3.62 -11.13
N THR A 125 15.28 3.19 -10.09
CA THR A 125 14.07 3.86 -9.61
C THR A 125 14.38 5.14 -8.81
N GLN A 126 15.49 5.16 -8.07
CA GLN A 126 15.87 6.26 -7.15
C GLN A 126 14.79 6.57 -6.09
N LEU A 127 13.98 5.57 -5.75
CA LEU A 127 12.94 5.67 -4.72
C LEU A 127 13.45 5.19 -3.37
N LYS A 128 12.67 5.45 -2.31
CA LYS A 128 13.00 4.97 -0.97
C LYS A 128 12.83 3.45 -0.88
N THR A 129 13.38 2.87 0.18
CA THR A 129 13.38 1.42 0.41
C THR A 129 11.97 0.82 0.36
N LEU A 130 10.99 1.41 1.03
CA LEU A 130 9.62 0.87 1.10
C LEU A 130 8.89 1.00 -0.24
N ASP A 131 9.06 2.13 -0.95
CA ASP A 131 8.56 2.30 -2.31
C ASP A 131 9.12 1.24 -3.27
N ASN A 132 10.43 0.93 -3.17
CA ASN A 132 11.05 -0.15 -3.95
C ASN A 132 10.51 -1.53 -3.56
N LEU A 133 10.16 -1.74 -2.30
CA LEU A 133 9.53 -2.99 -1.87
C LEU A 133 8.13 -3.15 -2.45
N HIS A 134 7.32 -2.09 -2.54
CA HIS A 134 6.03 -2.16 -3.27
C HIS A 134 6.22 -2.56 -4.73
N ILE A 135 7.16 -1.93 -5.43
CA ILE A 135 7.51 -2.28 -6.82
C ILE A 135 7.92 -3.76 -6.92
N SER A 136 8.76 -4.20 -5.99
CA SER A 136 9.25 -5.57 -5.91
C SER A 136 8.12 -6.59 -5.66
N HIS A 137 7.14 -6.25 -4.81
CA HIS A 137 5.95 -7.08 -4.62
C HIS A 137 5.08 -7.13 -5.88
N ILE A 138 4.88 -6.01 -6.59
CA ILE A 138 4.15 -5.99 -7.87
C ILE A 138 4.82 -6.93 -8.88
N MET A 139 6.16 -6.89 -9.00
CA MET A 139 6.89 -7.80 -9.88
C MET A 139 6.61 -9.26 -9.53
N GLN A 140 6.67 -9.63 -8.25
CA GLN A 140 6.44 -11.01 -7.82
C GLN A 140 4.99 -11.45 -8.04
N ILE A 141 4.00 -10.60 -7.76
CA ILE A 141 2.59 -10.90 -8.01
C ILE A 141 2.36 -11.15 -9.51
N ASN A 142 2.96 -10.32 -10.37
CA ASN A 142 2.88 -10.50 -11.82
C ASN A 142 3.54 -11.80 -12.28
N HIS A 143 4.77 -12.07 -11.85
CA HIS A 143 5.60 -13.15 -12.39
C HIS A 143 5.33 -14.52 -11.77
N ILE A 144 5.01 -14.58 -10.47
CA ILE A 144 4.93 -15.84 -9.73
C ILE A 144 3.47 -16.25 -9.52
N LEU A 145 2.61 -15.30 -9.14
CA LEU A 145 1.18 -15.58 -8.97
C LEU A 145 0.40 -15.52 -10.30
N ASN A 146 1.07 -15.14 -11.40
CA ASN A 146 0.47 -14.92 -12.72
C ASN A 146 -0.76 -13.98 -12.66
N LYS A 147 -0.76 -13.03 -11.72
CA LYS A 147 -1.85 -12.09 -11.52
C LYS A 147 -1.42 -10.73 -12.05
N LYS A 148 -1.78 -10.45 -13.31
CA LYS A 148 -1.41 -9.21 -14.00
C LYS A 148 -2.00 -8.00 -13.27
N ILE A 149 -1.12 -7.15 -12.72
CA ILE A 149 -1.43 -5.82 -12.20
C ILE A 149 -1.47 -4.84 -13.37
N ASP A 150 -2.58 -4.12 -13.52
CA ASP A 150 -2.76 -3.10 -14.57
C ASP A 150 -2.39 -1.71 -14.04
N TYR A 151 -2.67 -1.44 -12.77
CA TYR A 151 -2.47 -0.14 -12.13
C TYR A 151 -1.63 -0.23 -10.87
N PHE A 152 -0.73 0.74 -10.65
CA PHE A 152 -0.16 1.03 -9.34
C PHE A 152 -0.74 2.36 -8.86
N VAL A 153 -1.61 2.29 -7.86
CA VAL A 153 -2.37 3.43 -7.34
C VAL A 153 -1.65 4.02 -6.14
N THR A 154 -1.21 5.26 -6.26
CA THR A 154 -0.48 5.98 -5.21
C THR A 154 -0.62 7.49 -5.34
N THR A 155 -0.57 8.20 -4.22
CA THR A 155 -0.48 9.66 -4.17
C THR A 155 0.94 10.16 -3.87
N ASP A 156 1.93 9.26 -3.77
CA ASP A 156 3.31 9.61 -3.47
C ASP A 156 3.94 10.41 -4.62
N LYS A 157 4.40 11.63 -4.31
CA LYS A 157 4.94 12.56 -5.30
C LYS A 157 6.21 12.05 -5.97
N MET A 158 7.05 11.31 -5.26
CA MET A 158 8.29 10.74 -5.80
C MET A 158 8.00 9.58 -6.74
N ILE A 159 7.02 8.73 -6.40
CA ILE A 159 6.56 7.66 -7.31
C ILE A 159 5.92 8.30 -8.55
N GLN A 160 5.04 9.28 -8.38
CA GLN A 160 4.39 10.00 -9.49
C GLN A 160 5.42 10.69 -10.41
N LYS A 161 6.48 11.28 -9.85
CA LYS A 161 7.58 11.88 -10.61
C LYS A 161 8.37 10.85 -11.43
N ASN A 162 8.52 9.63 -10.91
CA ASN A 162 9.26 8.54 -11.56
C ASN A 162 8.38 7.57 -12.36
N LYS A 163 7.08 7.87 -12.53
CA LYS A 163 6.10 6.95 -13.15
C LYS A 163 6.54 6.37 -14.50
N MET A 164 7.22 7.13 -15.35
CA MET A 164 7.66 6.62 -16.66
C MET A 164 8.65 5.45 -16.53
N LYS A 165 9.62 5.57 -15.60
CA LYS A 165 10.57 4.49 -15.30
C LYS A 165 9.88 3.26 -14.72
N ILE A 166 8.90 3.48 -13.84
CA ILE A 166 8.16 2.40 -13.19
C ILE A 166 7.26 1.69 -14.21
N ASN A 167 6.58 2.44 -15.07
CA ASN A 167 5.77 1.89 -16.15
C ASN A 167 6.63 1.07 -17.13
N GLU A 168 7.83 1.52 -17.46
CA GLU A 168 8.80 0.77 -18.29
C GLU A 168 9.23 -0.53 -17.59
N LEU A 169 9.60 -0.45 -16.31
CA LEU A 169 10.07 -1.61 -15.54
C LEU A 169 8.98 -2.69 -15.38
N LEU A 170 7.72 -2.28 -15.18
CA LEU A 170 6.64 -3.18 -14.76
C LEU A 170 5.60 -3.43 -15.85
N SER A 171 5.60 -2.66 -16.94
CA SER A 171 4.51 -2.63 -17.93
C SER A 171 3.13 -2.36 -17.31
N ILE A 172 3.08 -1.44 -16.33
CA ILE A 172 1.85 -1.02 -15.63
C ILE A 172 1.61 0.49 -15.76
N ILE A 173 0.45 0.96 -15.31
CA ILE A 173 0.14 2.40 -15.24
C ILE A 173 0.18 2.86 -13.78
N VAL A 174 1.14 3.71 -13.43
CA VAL A 174 1.13 4.45 -12.15
C VAL A 174 0.10 5.59 -12.21
N ILE A 175 -0.83 5.64 -11.27
CA ILE A 175 -2.01 6.52 -11.32
C ILE A 175 -2.47 6.98 -9.93
N THR A 176 -3.18 8.10 -9.86
CA THR A 176 -3.85 8.60 -8.65
C THR A 176 -5.29 8.07 -8.57
N PRO A 177 -5.92 7.96 -7.38
CA PRO A 177 -7.22 7.33 -7.23
C PRO A 177 -8.32 8.02 -8.06
N ASN A 178 -8.34 9.35 -8.10
CA ASN A 178 -9.32 10.13 -8.87
C ASN A 178 -9.27 9.83 -10.38
N LYS A 179 -8.06 9.73 -10.94
CA LYS A 179 -7.87 9.42 -12.37
C LYS A 179 -8.24 7.98 -12.69
N LEU A 180 -7.97 7.04 -11.78
CA LEU A 180 -8.38 5.66 -11.99
C LEU A 180 -9.91 5.54 -12.02
N ILE A 181 -10.60 6.21 -11.09
CA ILE A 181 -12.07 6.23 -11.07
C ILE A 181 -12.62 6.82 -12.37
N GLU A 182 -12.07 7.94 -12.85
CA GLU A 182 -12.46 8.54 -14.12
C GLU A 182 -12.32 7.55 -15.30
N LEU A 183 -11.20 6.81 -15.36
CA LEU A 183 -10.93 5.85 -16.43
C LEU A 183 -11.81 4.59 -16.41
N GLU A 184 -12.21 4.11 -15.24
CA GLU A 184 -12.94 2.83 -15.10
C GLU A 184 -14.44 3.00 -14.88
N THR A 185 -14.94 4.25 -14.79
CA THR A 185 -16.38 4.56 -14.69
C THR A 185 -16.95 5.27 -15.91
N THR A 186 -16.10 5.54 -16.92
CA THR A 186 -16.50 6.04 -18.25
C THR A 186 -16.57 4.87 -19.22
#